data_AF-A0A1B9ATS1-F1
#
_entry.id   AF-A0A1B9ATS1-F1
#
_cell.length_a   1.000
_cell.length_b   1.000
_cell.length_c   1.000
_cell.angle_alpha   90.00
_cell.angle_beta   90.00
_cell.angle_gamma   90.00
#
_symmetry.space_group_name_H-M   'P 1'
#
loop_
_entity.id
_entity.type
_entity.pdbx_description
1 polymer ?
#
loop_
_entity_poly.entity_id
_entity_poly.type
_entity_poly.pdbx_seq_one_letter_code
_entity_poly.pdbx_strand_id
1 'polypeptide(L)' 'MTTEMKEKQCAHSLIYRMEECLIKGELEEAERTVFDFLNSIRELKRLKAANENRQQLEQVVQRLREQGILAERVVRIG' A
#
# COMPACT_ATOMS: atom_id res chain seq x y z
N MET A 1 2.30 -0.61 14.70
CA MET A 1 2.59 0.11 13.45
C MET A 1 2.03 -0.68 12.28
N THR A 2 1.16 -0.08 11.45
CA THR A 2 0.52 -0.77 10.31
C THR A 2 1.53 -1.03 9.19
N THR A 3 1.30 -2.04 8.36
CA THR A 3 2.15 -2.35 7.19
C THR A 3 2.28 -1.14 6.25
N GLU A 4 1.19 -0.43 6.00
CA GLU A 4 1.19 0.80 5.20
C GLU A 4 2.11 1.88 5.79
N MET A 5 2.12 2.04 7.12
CA MET A 5 2.98 3.03 7.77
C MET A 5 4.47 2.65 7.68
N LYS A 6 4.80 1.35 7.72
CA LYS A 6 6.16 0.86 7.48
C LYS A 6 6.61 1.14 6.06
N GLU A 7 5.78 0.86 5.07
CA GLU A 7 6.09 1.10 3.66
C GLU A 7 6.27 2.60 3.36
N LYS A 8 5.44 3.47 3.97
CA LYS A 8 5.61 4.93 3.88
C LYS A 8 6.96 5.39 4.46
N GLN A 9 7.35 4.86 5.62
CA GLN A 9 8.64 5.19 6.24
C GLN A 9 9.81 4.68 5.39
N CYS A 10 9.71 3.48 4.84
CA CYS A 10 10.73 2.93 3.93
C CYS A 10 10.90 3.84 2.70
N ALA A 11 9.81 4.13 1.99
CA ALA A 11 9.82 5.03 0.83
C ALA A 11 10.41 6.41 1.16
N HIS A 12 10.04 6.97 2.32
CA HIS A 12 10.58 8.25 2.78
C HIS A 12 12.10 8.20 3.02
N SER A 13 12.60 7.13 3.66
CA SER A 13 14.04 6.96 3.91
C SER A 13 14.85 6.83 2.62
N LEU A 14 14.30 6.21 1.58
CA LEU A 14 14.95 6.04 0.28
C LEU A 14 15.12 7.38 -0.46
N ILE A 15 14.25 8.37 -0.21
CA ILE A 15 14.40 9.73 -0.77
C ILE A 15 15.68 10.38 -0.23
N TYR A 16 15.92 10.32 1.09
CA TYR A 16 17.14 10.88 1.69
C TYR A 16 18.39 10.16 1.21
N ARG A 17 18.33 8.83 1.10
CA ARG A 17 19.46 8.04 0.59
C ARG A 17 19.80 8.41 -0.85
N MET A 18 18.78 8.60 -1.70
CA MET A 18 18.98 9.04 -3.07
C MET A 18 19.62 10.42 -3.12
N GLU A 19 19.16 11.37 -2.31
CA GLU A 19 19.77 12.71 -2.20
C GLU A 19 21.25 12.63 -1.78
N GLU A 20 21.56 11.82 -0.77
CA GLU A 20 22.92 11.61 -0.30
C GLU A 20 23.84 11.03 -1.38
N CYS A 21 23.39 9.99 -2.09
CA CYS A 21 24.14 9.38 -3.20
C CYS A 21 24.40 10.40 -4.32
N LEU A 22 23.42 11.25 -4.65
CA LEU A 22 23.60 12.29 -5.67
C LEU A 22 24.64 13.33 -5.25
N ILE A 23 24.63 13.79 -4.00
CA ILE A 23 25.62 14.75 -3.47
C ILE A 23 27.04 14.15 -3.49
N LYS A 24 27.17 12.86 -3.18
CA LYS A 24 28.46 12.15 -3.18
C LYS A 24 28.95 11.74 -4.57
N GLY A 25 28.11 11.85 -5.60
CA GLY A 25 28.41 11.39 -6.96
C GLY A 25 28.30 9.87 -7.15
N GLU A 26 27.63 9.16 -6.24
CA GLU A 26 27.40 7.71 -6.26
C GLU A 26 26.21 7.36 -7.17
N LEU A 27 26.34 7.63 -8.48
CA LEU A 27 25.22 7.57 -9.42
C LEU A 27 24.59 6.16 -9.57
N GLU A 28 25.41 5.11 -9.56
CA GLU A 28 24.94 3.72 -9.66
C GLU A 28 24.08 3.33 -8.44
N GLU A 29 24.46 3.80 -7.25
CA GLU A 29 23.72 3.54 -6.02
C GLU A 29 22.45 4.39 -5.93
N ALA A 30 22.50 5.63 -6.44
CA ALA A 30 21.31 6.46 -6.60
C ALA A 30 20.28 5.78 -7.53
N GLU A 31 20.71 5.21 -8.65
CA GLU A 31 19.84 4.47 -9.58
C GLU A 31 19.19 3.25 -8.92
N ARG A 32 19.98 2.44 -8.19
CA ARG A 32 19.42 1.31 -7.41
C ARG A 32 18.40 1.77 -6.37
N THR A 33 18.71 2.84 -5.65
CA THR A 33 17.81 3.43 -4.64
C THR A 33 16.49 3.90 -5.27
N VAL A 34 16.51 4.43 -6.49
CA VAL A 34 15.29 4.77 -7.25
C VAL A 34 14.45 3.53 -7.53
N PHE A 35 15.06 2.42 -7.95
CA PHE A 35 14.32 1.18 -8.20
C PHE A 35 13.64 0.66 -6.93
N ASP A 36 14.33 0.68 -5.80
CA ASP A 36 13.77 0.30 -4.51
C ASP A 36 12.62 1.21 -4.10
N PHE A 37 12.77 2.53 -4.30
CA PHE A 37 11.71 3.50 -4.03
C PHE A 37 10.47 3.21 -4.88
N LEU A 38 10.64 2.95 -6.18
CA LEU A 38 9.53 2.60 -7.06
C LEU A 38 8.82 1.31 -6.63
N ASN A 39 9.55 0.34 -6.08
CA ASN A 39 8.95 -0.87 -5.53
C ASN A 39 8.09 -0.58 -4.29
N SER A 40 8.57 0.24 -3.34
CA SER A 40 7.75 0.67 -2.21
C SER A 40 6.49 1.43 -2.65
N ILE A 41 6.59 2.29 -3.68
CA ILE A 41 5.40 2.96 -4.25
C ILE A 41 4.41 1.97 -4.85
N ARG A 42 4.87 0.92 -5.55
CA ARG A 42 3.99 -0.13 -6.08
C ARG A 42 3.26 -0.87 -4.96
N GLU A 43 3.95 -1.19 -3.88
CA GLU A 43 3.33 -1.89 -2.74
C GLU A 43 2.30 -1.00 -2.04
N LEU A 44 2.60 0.28 -1.84
CA LEU A 44 1.63 1.25 -1.31
C LEU A 44 0.37 1.37 -2.18
N LYS A 45 0.51 1.31 -3.51
CA LYS A 45 -0.64 1.28 -4.43
C LYS A 45 -1.47 0.00 -4.27
N ARG A 46 -0.82 -1.17 -4.10
CA ARG A 46 -1.52 -2.44 -3.84
C ARG A 46 -2.28 -2.41 -2.52
N LEU A 47 -1.64 -1.91 -1.45
CA LEU A 47 -2.28 -1.76 -0.14
C LEU A 47 -3.48 -0.81 -0.21
N LYS A 48 -3.37 0.30 -0.95
CA LYS A 48 -4.49 1.21 -1.20
C LYS A 48 -5.65 0.50 -1.89
N ALA A 49 -5.39 -0.23 -2.98
CA ALA A 49 -6.42 -0.97 -3.70
C ALA A 49 -7.08 -2.06 -2.82
N ALA A 50 -6.30 -2.77 -2.00
CA ALA A 50 -6.83 -3.75 -1.07
C ALA A 50 -7.76 -3.11 -0.01
N ASN A 51 -7.37 -1.93 0.51
CA ASN A 51 -8.21 -1.18 1.44
C ASN A 51 -9.51 -0.68 0.78
N GLU A 52 -9.45 -0.19 -0.46
CA GLU A 52 -10.62 0.22 -1.24
C GLU A 52 -11.58 -0.96 -1.48
N ASN A 53 -11.05 -2.12 -1.89
CA ASN A 53 -11.83 -3.34 -2.08
C ASN A 53 -12.49 -3.80 -0.77
N ARG A 54 -11.77 -3.73 0.35
CA ARG A 54 -12.34 -4.06 1.66
C ARG A 54 -13.48 -3.12 2.03
N GLN A 55 -13.31 -1.81 1.84
CA GLN A 55 -14.36 -0.83 2.10
C GLN A 55 -15.60 -1.06 1.22
N GLN A 56 -15.41 -1.40 -0.06
CA GLN A 56 -16.53 -1.74 -0.95
C GLN A 56 -17.26 -3.00 -0.46
N LEU A 57 -16.53 -4.03 -0.05
CA LEU A 57 -17.12 -5.25 0.52
C LEU A 57 -17.92 -4.94 1.79
N GLU A 58 -17.37 -4.13 2.70
CA GLU A 58 -18.07 -3.69 3.92
C GLU A 58 -19.38 -2.94 3.59
N GLN A 59 -19.36 -2.05 2.59
CA GLN A 59 -20.57 -1.35 2.14
C GLN A 59 -21.61 -2.28 1.51
N VAL A 60 -21.19 -3.30 0.75
CA VAL A 60 -22.09 -4.31 0.19
C VAL A 60 -22.71 -5.16 1.31
N VAL A 61 -21.89 -5.63 2.25
CA VAL A 61 -22.36 -6.40 3.42
C VAL A 61 -23.37 -5.60 4.23
N GLN A 62 -23.12 -4.31 4.44
CA GLN A 62 -24.03 -3.43 5.19
C GLN A 62 -25.38 -3.28 4.46
N ARG A 63 -25.38 -3.04 3.15
CA ARG A 63 -26.62 -2.97 2.34
C ARG A 63 -27.41 -4.28 2.36
N LEU A 64 -26.73 -5.42 2.29
CA LEU A 64 -27.38 -6.73 2.36
C LEU A 64 -28.04 -6.98 3.73
N ARG A 65 -27.38 -6.55 4.82
CA ARG A 65 -27.97 -6.59 6.17
C ARG A 65 -29.22 -5.71 6.29
N GLU A 66 -29.17 -4.49 5.75
CA GLU A 66 -30.32 -3.57 5.74
C GLU A 66 -31.52 -4.11 4.96
N GLN A 67 -31.27 -4.94 3.94
CA GLN A 67 -32.31 -5.63 3.17
C GLN A 67 -32.81 -6.93 3.84
N GLY A 68 -32.35 -7.25 5.05
CA GLY A 68 -32.76 -8.45 5.79
C GLY A 68 -32.13 -9.75 5.28
N ILE A 69 -31.09 -9.67 4.44
CA ILE A 69 -30.37 -10.84 3.91
C ILE A 69 -29.26 -11.21 4.91
N LEU A 70 -29.23 -12.48 5.33
CA LEU A 70 -28.20 -13.04 6.21
C LEU A 70 -26.81 -12.96 5.55
N ALA A 71 -26.08 -11.91 5.88
CA ALA A 71 -24.75 -11.60 5.35
C ALA A 71 -23.69 -12.68 5.65
N GLU A 72 -23.95 -13.61 6.58
CA GLU A 72 -23.06 -14.71 6.96
C GLU A 72 -22.66 -15.63 5.79
N ARG A 73 -23.48 -15.69 4.73
CA ARG A 73 -23.18 -16.52 3.54
C ARG A 73 -22.21 -15.86 2.56
N VAL A 74 -22.10 -14.52 2.57
CA VAL A 74 -21.30 -13.75 1.60
C VAL A 74 -19.86 -13.57 2.09
N VAL A 75 -19.65 -13.48 3.40
CA VAL A 75 -18.32 -13.26 4.00
C VAL A 75 -17.42 -14.51 3.92
N ARG A 76 -17.96 -15.71 3.68
CA ARG A 76 -17.18 -16.96 3.61
C ARG A 76 -16.47 -17.22 2.27
N ILE A 77 -16.73 -16.43 1.24
CA ILE A 77 -16.23 -16.69 -0.14
C ILE A 77 -15.14 -15.69 -0.57
N GLY A 78 -14.94 -14.59 0.17
CA GLY A 78 -14.01 -13.51 -0.17
C GLY A 78 -12.67 -13.60 0.54
#